data_AF-A0A165GEJ2-F1
#
_entry.id   AF-A0A165GEJ2-F1
#
_cell.length_a   1.000
_cell.length_b   1.000
_cell.length_c   1.000
_cell.angle_alpha   90.00
_cell.angle_beta   90.00
_cell.angle_gamma   90.00
#
_symmetry.space_group_name_H-M   'P 1'
#
loop_
_entity.id
_entity.type
_entity.pdbx_description
1 polymer ?
#
loop_
_entity_poly.entity_id
_entity_poly.type
_entity_poly.pdbx_seq_one_letter_code
_entity_poly.pdbx_strand_id
1 'polypeptide(L)'
;MVRRADTDAPSAQLRAELEAAVTRTTESAHQPLLMHLNADTSWLLQIPYPTGVKHREGRQYFNILIDPWLAGPQSDVASWFSQQWHSTESKYKSIKEVEELALEMEQRAFLMSSSTSSSSRRQRRSPPSNILCKTRIDAVVISHEFSDHCHKDTLLEVDSSVPVFATEKAARLVKSYNHFDTVREVPNFSGGKWHWPAVLDPLPKWLSIWKVYSQTDALYYHTAILISFKADTLKDGHSRPSHVTRGIVYTPHGVEHENVSVIADALPRIETLALLHGLHDVSIANRGQLNLGAHNGLKVQRALCPRYWVGTHDEVKTGAGLVSFFLRRKALTVQDALKQEQEEKESNLKSSDGASYLEDFEGVHFEQLGNGDSIVLEAG
;
A
#
# COMPACT_ATOMS: atom_id res chain seq x y z
N MET A 1 4.26 -54.83 -38.60
CA MET A 1 4.32 -53.35 -38.72
C MET A 1 3.06 -52.80 -38.07
N VAL A 2 3.12 -52.34 -36.82
CA VAL A 2 2.03 -51.60 -36.18
C VAL A 2 2.68 -50.42 -35.47
N ARG A 3 2.54 -49.23 -36.08
CA ARG A 3 2.92 -47.95 -35.48
C ARG A 3 1.92 -47.67 -34.36
N ARG A 4 2.40 -47.54 -33.11
CA ARG A 4 1.67 -46.87 -32.04
C ARG A 4 1.74 -45.38 -32.32
N ALA A 5 0.60 -44.76 -32.62
CA ALA A 5 0.44 -43.32 -32.80
C ALA A 5 -0.36 -42.76 -31.63
N ASP A 6 0.15 -41.65 -31.07
CA ASP A 6 -0.54 -40.55 -30.41
C ASP A 6 -1.61 -40.84 -29.35
N THR A 7 -1.18 -41.19 -28.14
CA THR A 7 -2.04 -41.10 -26.94
C THR A 7 -1.56 -40.09 -25.88
N ASP A 8 -0.44 -39.40 -26.08
CA ASP A 8 0.16 -38.55 -25.03
C ASP A 8 -0.21 -37.06 -25.12
N ALA A 9 -0.63 -36.53 -26.29
CA ALA A 9 -0.80 -35.10 -26.49
C ALA A 9 -1.91 -34.44 -25.62
N PRO A 10 -3.13 -34.98 -25.51
CA PRO A 10 -4.17 -34.39 -24.64
C PRO A 10 -3.80 -34.48 -23.15
N SER A 11 -3.05 -35.51 -22.76
CA SER A 11 -2.60 -35.71 -21.38
C SER A 11 -1.44 -34.78 -20.99
N ALA A 12 -0.58 -34.42 -21.95
CA ALA A 12 0.48 -33.45 -21.77
C ALA A 12 -0.10 -32.03 -21.69
N GLN A 13 -1.07 -31.71 -22.54
CA GLN A 13 -1.77 -30.42 -22.50
C GLN A 13 -2.52 -30.23 -21.17
N LEU A 14 -3.29 -31.23 -20.72
CA LEU A 14 -3.99 -31.16 -19.43
C LEU A 14 -3.01 -31.01 -18.25
N ARG A 15 -1.85 -31.67 -18.29
CA ARG A 15 -0.81 -31.51 -17.26
C ARG A 15 -0.22 -30.11 -17.29
N ALA A 16 0.09 -29.55 -18.46
CA ALA A 16 0.60 -28.19 -18.58
C ALA A 16 -0.43 -27.14 -18.13
N GLU A 17 -1.71 -27.32 -18.44
CA GLU A 17 -2.80 -26.44 -17.98
C GLU A 17 -3.00 -26.54 -16.47
N LEU A 18 -2.93 -27.76 -15.91
CA LEU A 18 -3.00 -27.99 -14.47
C LEU A 18 -1.78 -27.41 -13.75
N GLU A 19 -0.57 -27.60 -14.28
CA GLU A 19 0.66 -27.00 -13.77
C GLU A 19 0.57 -25.47 -13.82
N ALA A 20 0.13 -24.88 -14.93
CA ALA A 20 -0.05 -23.43 -15.05
C ALA A 20 -1.15 -22.88 -14.13
N ALA A 21 -2.22 -23.64 -13.87
CA ALA A 21 -3.26 -23.26 -12.92
C ALA A 21 -2.76 -23.35 -11.47
N VAL A 22 -2.03 -24.43 -11.14
CA VAL A 22 -1.40 -24.63 -9.82
C VAL A 22 -0.34 -23.57 -9.56
N THR A 23 0.49 -23.25 -10.54
CA THR A 23 1.52 -22.21 -10.46
C THR A 23 0.87 -20.84 -10.24
N ARG A 24 -0.09 -20.42 -11.08
CA ARG A 24 -0.83 -19.16 -10.87
C ARG A 24 -1.50 -19.07 -9.50
N THR A 25 -2.14 -20.15 -9.04
CA THR A 25 -2.83 -20.18 -7.73
C THR A 25 -1.83 -20.11 -6.57
N THR A 26 -0.68 -20.77 -6.70
CA THR A 26 0.39 -20.74 -5.69
C THR A 26 1.11 -19.39 -5.68
N GLU A 27 1.28 -18.77 -6.84
CA GLU A 27 1.81 -17.43 -7.03
C GLU A 27 0.91 -16.40 -6.35
N SER A 28 -0.40 -16.39 -6.64
CA SER A 28 -1.35 -15.46 -6.00
C SER A 28 -1.39 -15.59 -4.46
N ALA A 29 -1.15 -16.79 -3.92
CA ALA A 29 -1.14 -17.03 -2.47
C ALA A 29 0.14 -16.51 -1.75
N HIS A 30 1.14 -16.02 -2.48
CA HIS A 30 2.38 -15.45 -1.95
C HIS A 30 2.64 -14.02 -2.46
N GLN A 31 1.60 -13.31 -2.90
CA GLN A 31 1.68 -11.90 -3.25
C GLN A 31 1.16 -11.01 -2.12
N PRO A 32 1.63 -9.76 -2.01
CA PRO A 32 1.03 -8.78 -1.12
C PRO A 32 -0.45 -8.52 -1.48
N LEU A 33 -1.30 -8.37 -0.47
CA LEU A 33 -2.69 -7.96 -0.61
C LEU A 33 -2.85 -6.54 -0.09
N LEU A 34 -3.55 -5.70 -0.86
CA LEU A 34 -3.91 -4.35 -0.44
C LEU A 34 -5.43 -4.23 -0.41
N MET A 35 -5.97 -3.77 0.73
CA MET A 35 -7.42 -3.64 0.96
C MET A 35 -7.75 -2.23 1.37
N HIS A 36 -8.71 -1.63 0.68
CA HIS A 36 -9.22 -0.31 1.00
C HIS A 36 -10.35 -0.44 2.03
N LEU A 37 -10.12 0.05 3.25
CA LEU A 37 -11.03 -0.19 4.37
C LEU A 37 -12.19 0.81 4.44
N ASN A 38 -11.99 1.99 3.85
CA ASN A 38 -12.98 3.06 3.70
C ASN A 38 -12.91 3.63 2.28
N ALA A 39 -13.61 4.73 2.00
CA ALA A 39 -13.57 5.39 0.69
C ALA A 39 -12.43 6.44 0.54
N ASP A 40 -11.54 6.54 1.53
CA ASP A 40 -10.56 7.63 1.67
C ASP A 40 -9.11 7.12 1.78
N THR A 41 -8.59 6.91 2.99
CA THR A 41 -7.15 6.64 3.25
C THR A 41 -6.84 5.49 4.21
N SER A 42 -7.84 4.72 4.67
CA SER A 42 -7.56 3.59 5.55
C SER A 42 -7.23 2.33 4.75
N TRP A 43 -6.04 1.76 4.97
CA TRP A 43 -5.58 0.57 4.24
C TRP A 43 -5.18 -0.57 5.17
N LEU A 44 -5.51 -1.81 4.78
CA LEU A 44 -4.87 -3.02 5.31
C LEU A 44 -3.93 -3.57 4.24
N LEU A 45 -2.64 -3.59 4.55
CA LEU A 45 -1.59 -4.17 3.72
C LEU A 45 -1.13 -5.49 4.34
N GLN A 46 -1.31 -6.59 3.62
CA GLN A 46 -0.88 -7.92 4.05
C GLN A 46 0.32 -8.36 3.23
N ILE A 47 1.51 -8.44 3.86
CA ILE A 47 2.75 -8.82 3.19
C ILE A 47 3.08 -10.28 3.51
N PRO A 48 3.23 -11.16 2.52
CA PRO A 48 3.55 -12.56 2.76
C PRO A 48 4.94 -12.69 3.39
N TYR A 49 5.09 -13.63 4.33
CA TYR A 49 6.39 -13.91 4.92
C TYR A 49 7.37 -14.46 3.87
N PRO A 50 8.61 -13.96 3.78
CA PRO A 50 9.61 -14.52 2.87
C PRO A 50 9.93 -15.98 3.18
N THR A 51 10.29 -16.75 2.15
CA THR A 51 10.65 -18.17 2.28
C THR A 51 11.76 -18.35 3.31
N GLY A 52 11.55 -19.29 4.24
CA GLY A 52 12.52 -19.62 5.29
C GLY A 52 12.43 -18.73 6.53
N VAL A 53 11.60 -17.68 6.54
CA VAL A 53 11.27 -16.94 7.75
C VAL A 53 10.23 -17.72 8.56
N LYS A 54 10.46 -17.83 9.88
CA LYS A 54 9.48 -18.45 10.78
C LYS A 54 8.25 -17.56 10.90
N HIS A 55 7.10 -18.09 10.53
CA HIS A 55 5.80 -17.45 10.75
C HIS A 55 5.53 -17.26 12.23
N ARG A 56 5.07 -16.07 12.63
CA ARG A 56 4.48 -15.87 13.96
C ARG A 56 3.21 -16.71 14.05
N GLU A 57 3.17 -17.68 14.97
CA GLU A 57 1.96 -18.47 15.26
C GLU A 57 1.32 -19.14 14.02
N GLY A 58 2.10 -19.42 12.98
CA GLY A 58 1.64 -20.05 11.73
C GLY A 58 0.94 -19.11 10.72
N ARG A 59 0.95 -17.79 10.96
CA ARG A 59 0.33 -16.76 10.10
C ARG A 59 0.97 -16.67 8.72
N GLN A 60 0.16 -16.42 7.69
CA GLN A 60 0.62 -16.35 6.29
C GLN A 60 1.14 -14.95 5.91
N TYR A 61 0.61 -13.91 6.57
CA TYR A 61 0.92 -12.52 6.27
C TYR A 61 1.36 -11.75 7.53
N PHE A 62 2.21 -10.76 7.31
CA PHE A 62 2.44 -9.67 8.24
C PHE A 62 1.48 -8.54 7.86
N ASN A 63 0.58 -8.19 8.78
CA ASN A 63 -0.53 -7.28 8.51
C ASN A 63 -0.21 -5.88 9.04
N ILE A 64 -0.22 -4.89 8.15
CA ILE A 64 0.04 -3.48 8.46
C ILE A 64 -1.25 -2.71 8.24
N LEU A 65 -1.73 -2.05 9.31
CA LEU A 65 -2.83 -1.11 9.24
C LEU A 65 -2.27 0.30 8.99
N ILE A 66 -2.72 0.98 7.93
CA ILE A 66 -2.22 2.29 7.53
C ILE A 66 -3.36 3.30 7.69
N ASP A 67 -3.06 4.41 8.36
CA ASP A 67 -3.94 5.59 8.53
C ASP A 67 -5.40 5.26 8.88
N PRO A 68 -5.66 4.56 10.00
CA PRO A 68 -6.99 4.04 10.28
C PRO A 68 -7.94 5.13 10.79
N TRP A 69 -8.93 5.46 9.98
CA TRP A 69 -10.15 6.19 10.32
C TRP A 69 -11.35 5.38 9.86
N LEU A 70 -11.95 4.60 10.77
CA LEU A 70 -12.97 3.60 10.43
C LEU A 70 -14.40 4.05 10.75
N ALA A 71 -14.56 4.97 11.71
CA ALA A 71 -15.86 5.50 12.12
C ALA A 71 -15.68 6.85 12.81
N GLY A 72 -16.80 7.55 13.02
CA GLY A 72 -16.82 8.83 13.72
C GLY A 72 -16.32 10.02 12.87
N PRO A 73 -16.38 11.24 13.44
CA PRO A 73 -15.94 12.45 12.75
C PRO A 73 -14.41 12.64 12.79
N GLN A 74 -13.87 13.22 11.73
CA GLN A 74 -12.60 13.94 11.76
C GLN A 74 -12.82 15.32 12.41
N SER A 75 -11.92 15.71 13.32
CA SER A 75 -11.93 17.04 13.96
C SER A 75 -10.51 17.51 14.25
N ASP A 76 -10.04 18.51 13.50
CA ASP A 76 -8.71 19.10 13.68
C ASP A 76 -8.78 20.53 14.24
N VAL A 77 -7.78 20.90 15.05
CA VAL A 77 -7.64 22.19 15.77
C VAL A 77 -8.73 22.45 16.83
N ALA A 78 -9.98 22.65 16.39
CA ALA A 78 -11.16 22.78 17.24
C ALA A 78 -12.41 22.41 16.41
N SER A 79 -13.40 21.76 17.04
CA SER A 79 -14.63 21.28 16.37
C SER A 79 -15.43 22.35 15.64
N TRP A 80 -15.26 23.63 16.01
CA TRP A 80 -15.91 24.76 15.33
C TRP A 80 -15.18 25.25 14.06
N PHE A 81 -13.95 24.79 13.81
CA PHE A 81 -13.12 25.23 12.68
C PHE A 81 -13.26 24.31 11.45
N SER A 82 -13.26 22.97 11.65
CA SER A 82 -13.56 21.98 10.60
C SER A 82 -13.94 20.64 11.23
N GLN A 83 -15.17 20.17 11.01
CA GLN A 83 -15.58 18.79 11.24
C GLN A 83 -15.93 18.14 9.92
N GLN A 84 -15.42 16.94 9.69
CA GLN A 84 -15.69 16.19 8.46
C GLN A 84 -16.10 14.75 8.80
N TRP A 85 -16.94 14.18 7.95
CA TRP A 85 -17.38 12.80 8.03
C TRP A 85 -17.16 12.15 6.67
N HIS A 86 -16.90 10.84 6.69
CA HIS A 86 -17.03 10.02 5.51
C HIS A 86 -18.39 10.27 4.85
N SER A 87 -18.35 10.53 3.55
CA SER A 87 -19.56 10.62 2.72
C SER A 87 -20.10 9.23 2.41
N THR A 88 -19.19 8.26 2.27
CA THR A 88 -19.53 6.84 2.17
C THR A 88 -19.11 6.15 3.46
N GLU A 89 -20.08 5.63 4.20
CA GLU A 89 -19.80 4.91 5.45
C GLU A 89 -18.78 3.78 5.23
N SER A 90 -17.72 3.72 6.03
CA SER A 90 -16.65 2.72 5.93
C SER A 90 -17.19 1.29 5.91
N LYS A 91 -16.62 0.46 5.03
CA LYS A 91 -16.98 -0.96 4.92
C LYS A 91 -16.70 -1.70 6.23
N TYR A 92 -15.58 -1.35 6.85
CA TYR A 92 -15.15 -1.85 8.16
C TYR A 92 -15.20 -0.69 9.15
N LYS A 93 -15.97 -0.86 10.23
CA LYS A 93 -16.30 0.23 11.15
C LYS A 93 -15.56 0.15 12.48
N SER A 94 -14.81 -0.92 12.70
CA SER A 94 -14.04 -1.16 13.92
C SER A 94 -12.79 -1.98 13.64
N ILE A 95 -11.82 -1.93 14.54
CA ILE A 95 -10.61 -2.76 14.45
C ILE A 95 -10.96 -4.24 14.49
N LYS A 96 -11.99 -4.63 15.25
CA LYS A 96 -12.46 -6.02 15.30
C LYS A 96 -12.86 -6.55 13.92
N GLU A 97 -13.60 -5.77 13.13
CA GLU A 97 -14.00 -6.16 11.78
C GLU A 97 -12.79 -6.28 10.83
N VAL A 98 -11.79 -5.41 10.98
CA VAL A 98 -10.52 -5.50 10.23
C VAL A 98 -9.73 -6.75 10.61
N GLU A 99 -9.72 -7.14 11.89
CA GLU A 99 -9.07 -8.39 12.33
C GLU A 99 -9.81 -9.64 11.84
N GLU A 100 -11.14 -9.61 11.77
CA GLU A 100 -11.96 -10.67 11.17
C GLU A 100 -11.66 -10.83 9.67
N LEU A 101 -11.55 -9.71 8.94
CA LEU A 101 -11.09 -9.70 7.54
C LEU A 101 -9.70 -10.32 7.39
N ALA A 102 -8.73 -9.87 8.20
CA ALA A 102 -7.37 -10.37 8.17
C ALA A 102 -7.30 -11.89 8.41
N LEU A 103 -8.10 -12.41 9.35
CA LEU A 103 -8.22 -13.84 9.60
C LEU A 103 -8.79 -14.58 8.39
N GLU A 104 -9.85 -14.07 7.78
CA GLU A 104 -10.48 -14.69 6.62
C GLU A 104 -9.49 -14.85 5.47
N MET A 105 -8.67 -13.83 5.22
CA MET A 105 -7.64 -13.86 4.18
C MET A 105 -6.51 -14.84 4.49
N GLU A 106 -6.07 -14.90 5.75
CA GLU A 106 -5.09 -15.90 6.20
C GLU A 106 -5.63 -17.33 6.02
N GLN A 107 -6.91 -17.57 6.31
CA GLN A 107 -7.55 -18.88 6.13
C GLN A 107 -7.64 -19.25 4.65
N ARG A 108 -8.03 -18.32 3.78
CA ARG A 108 -8.07 -18.54 2.32
C ARG A 108 -6.69 -18.88 1.77
N ALA A 109 -5.66 -18.13 2.14
CA ALA A 109 -4.28 -18.39 1.73
C ALA A 109 -3.74 -19.74 2.27
N PHE A 110 -4.10 -20.11 3.50
CA PHE A 110 -3.77 -21.41 4.07
C PHE A 110 -4.41 -22.57 3.30
N LEU A 111 -5.68 -22.44 2.91
CA LEU A 111 -6.38 -23.45 2.11
C LEU A 111 -5.76 -23.60 0.70
N MET A 112 -5.40 -22.49 0.06
CA MET A 112 -4.75 -22.48 -1.26
C MET A 112 -3.36 -23.14 -1.22
N SER A 113 -2.54 -22.87 -0.20
CA SER A 113 -1.23 -23.50 -0.05
C SER A 113 -1.30 -24.98 0.32
N SER A 114 -2.38 -25.41 0.97
CA SER A 114 -2.60 -26.81 1.37
C SER A 114 -3.08 -27.71 0.23
N SER A 115 -3.80 -27.15 -0.75
CA SER A 115 -4.32 -27.93 -1.89
C SER A 115 -3.26 -28.25 -2.96
N THR A 116 -2.20 -27.44 -3.05
CA THR A 116 -1.11 -27.58 -4.03
C THR A 116 0.06 -28.46 -3.56
N SER A 117 0.10 -28.81 -2.27
CA SER A 117 1.15 -29.65 -1.68
C SER A 117 0.85 -31.16 -1.87
N SER A 118 1.66 -31.86 -2.67
CA SER A 118 1.53 -33.31 -2.86
C SER A 118 1.56 -34.10 -1.53
N SER A 119 0.78 -35.17 -1.49
CA SER A 119 0.30 -35.97 -0.35
C SER A 119 1.33 -36.49 0.66
N SER A 120 2.63 -36.28 0.44
CA SER A 120 3.72 -36.85 1.26
C SER A 120 4.25 -35.91 2.35
N ARG A 121 3.88 -34.62 2.32
CA ARG A 121 4.32 -33.61 3.31
C ARG A 121 3.15 -32.93 4.03
N ARG A 122 2.15 -33.72 4.44
CA ARG A 122 1.14 -33.30 5.45
C ARG A 122 1.82 -33.11 6.82
N GLN A 123 2.67 -32.09 6.94
CA GLN A 123 3.06 -31.59 8.23
C GLN A 123 1.79 -31.02 8.88
N ARG A 124 1.52 -31.41 10.12
CA ARG A 124 0.33 -31.11 10.94
C ARG A 124 0.18 -29.60 11.22
N ARG A 125 0.06 -28.75 10.21
CA ARG A 125 -0.24 -27.32 10.38
C ARG A 125 -1.75 -27.20 10.59
N SER A 126 -2.14 -26.69 11.74
CA SER A 126 -3.54 -26.33 12.01
C SER A 126 -3.89 -25.05 11.24
N PRO A 127 -5.15 -24.88 10.80
CA PRO A 127 -5.59 -23.64 10.20
C PRO A 127 -5.42 -22.46 11.18
N PRO A 128 -5.22 -21.23 10.67
CA PRO A 128 -5.17 -20.03 11.50
C PRO A 128 -6.46 -19.90 12.33
N SER A 129 -6.32 -19.75 13.65
CA SER A 129 -7.44 -19.62 14.57
C SER A 129 -7.22 -18.47 15.56
N ASN A 130 -8.31 -17.81 15.98
CA ASN A 130 -8.28 -16.69 16.93
C ASN A 130 -7.87 -17.07 18.35
N ILE A 131 -7.74 -18.37 18.65
CA ILE A 131 -7.46 -18.84 20.00
C ILE A 131 -6.00 -18.56 20.41
N LEU A 132 -5.09 -18.44 19.45
CA LEU A 132 -3.66 -18.30 19.71
C LEU A 132 -3.15 -16.85 19.61
N CYS A 133 -3.68 -16.04 18.69
CA CYS A 133 -3.25 -14.65 18.47
C CYS A 133 -4.14 -13.67 19.25
N LYS A 134 -3.53 -12.80 20.07
CA LYS A 134 -4.23 -11.69 20.75
C LYS A 134 -4.78 -10.65 19.77
N THR A 135 -4.06 -10.41 18.68
CA THR A 135 -4.38 -9.45 17.62
C THR A 135 -3.91 -9.99 16.26
N ARG A 136 -4.57 -9.57 15.18
CA ARG A 136 -4.21 -9.87 13.79
C ARG A 136 -3.44 -8.75 13.11
N ILE A 137 -3.27 -7.60 13.77
CA ILE A 137 -2.50 -6.47 13.26
C ILE A 137 -1.09 -6.58 13.84
N ASP A 138 -0.07 -6.53 12.97
CA ASP A 138 1.33 -6.63 13.41
C ASP A 138 2.01 -5.28 13.57
N ALA A 139 1.54 -4.26 12.85
CA ALA A 139 2.00 -2.90 12.97
C ALA A 139 0.92 -1.91 12.51
N VAL A 140 0.95 -0.71 13.09
CA VAL A 140 0.20 0.44 12.60
C VAL A 140 1.18 1.45 12.00
N VAL A 141 0.83 2.02 10.85
CA VAL A 141 1.59 3.09 10.19
C VAL A 141 0.72 4.33 10.11
N ILE A 142 1.23 5.47 10.58
CA ILE A 142 0.54 6.76 10.54
C ILE A 142 1.36 7.78 9.75
N SER A 143 0.82 8.23 8.63
CA SER A 143 1.50 9.16 7.73
C SER A 143 1.46 10.60 8.24
N HIS A 144 0.34 11.06 8.80
CA HIS A 144 0.14 12.45 9.24
C HIS A 144 -0.62 12.54 10.56
N GLU A 145 -0.47 13.66 11.28
CA GLU A 145 -1.13 13.87 12.59
C GLU A 145 -2.63 14.21 12.51
N PHE A 146 -3.16 14.49 11.31
CA PHE A 146 -4.54 14.90 11.11
C PHE A 146 -5.50 13.74 11.38
N SER A 147 -6.68 14.04 11.91
CA SER A 147 -7.59 13.01 12.43
C SER A 147 -8.24 12.12 11.37
N ASP A 148 -8.14 12.45 10.08
CA ASP A 148 -8.47 11.54 8.97
C ASP A 148 -7.38 10.51 8.66
N HIS A 149 -6.20 10.65 9.27
CA HIS A 149 -5.09 9.68 9.20
C HIS A 149 -4.76 9.07 10.57
N CYS A 150 -4.78 9.89 11.62
CA CYS A 150 -4.42 9.57 12.99
C CYS A 150 -5.67 9.61 13.90
N HIS A 151 -6.73 8.90 13.51
CA HIS A 151 -8.00 8.96 14.21
C HIS A 151 -7.92 8.32 15.61
N LYS A 152 -8.07 9.14 16.65
CA LYS A 152 -7.87 8.71 18.04
C LYS A 152 -8.77 7.54 18.45
N ASP A 153 -10.08 7.64 18.20
CA ASP A 153 -11.02 6.63 18.71
C ASP A 153 -10.78 5.27 18.06
N THR A 154 -10.49 5.26 16.76
CA THR A 154 -10.11 4.04 16.04
C THR A 154 -8.78 3.47 16.54
N LEU A 155 -7.78 4.32 16.79
CA LEU A 155 -6.48 3.88 17.31
C LEU A 155 -6.58 3.27 18.71
N LEU A 156 -7.48 3.77 19.56
CA LEU A 156 -7.68 3.22 20.91
C LEU A 156 -8.35 1.84 20.91
N GLU A 157 -8.96 1.41 19.80
CA GLU A 157 -9.46 0.03 19.65
C GLU A 157 -8.34 -0.97 19.33
N VAL A 158 -7.19 -0.51 18.79
CA VAL A 158 -6.05 -1.38 18.47
C VAL A 158 -5.43 -1.93 19.75
N ASP A 159 -5.01 -3.19 19.77
CA ASP A 159 -4.34 -3.75 20.95
C ASP A 159 -3.06 -2.98 21.31
N SER A 160 -2.87 -2.67 22.60
CA SER A 160 -1.74 -1.85 23.08
C SER A 160 -0.36 -2.42 22.73
N SER A 161 -0.26 -3.73 22.51
CA SER A 161 1.00 -4.41 22.15
C SER A 161 1.40 -4.24 20.68
N VAL A 162 0.51 -3.72 19.83
CA VAL A 162 0.82 -3.46 18.42
C VAL A 162 1.72 -2.23 18.33
N PRO A 163 2.92 -2.34 17.72
CA PRO A 163 3.80 -1.20 17.55
C PRO A 163 3.24 -0.20 16.52
N VAL A 164 3.31 1.10 16.85
CA VAL A 164 2.94 2.19 15.95
C VAL A 164 4.19 2.86 15.38
N PHE A 165 4.24 3.01 14.06
CA PHE A 165 5.27 3.73 13.32
C PHE A 165 4.64 4.97 12.69
N ALA A 166 5.08 6.15 13.10
CA ALA A 166 4.43 7.39 12.70
C ALA A 166 5.43 8.49 12.32
N THR A 167 5.01 9.47 11.52
CA THR A 167 5.79 10.71 11.34
C THR A 167 5.92 11.48 12.65
N GLU A 168 6.84 12.44 12.73
CA GLU A 168 7.26 13.05 14.01
C GLU A 168 6.10 13.62 14.83
N LYS A 169 5.19 14.36 14.18
CA LYS A 169 4.03 14.97 14.84
C LYS A 169 2.98 13.92 15.22
N ALA A 170 2.67 12.99 14.32
CA ALA A 170 1.76 11.88 14.60
C ALA A 170 2.28 11.00 15.74
N ALA A 171 3.58 10.69 15.79
CA ALA A 171 4.20 9.92 16.86
C ALA A 171 4.07 10.62 18.22
N ARG A 172 4.26 11.95 18.27
CA ARG A 172 4.03 12.74 19.50
C ARG A 172 2.57 12.69 19.93
N LEU A 173 1.65 12.83 18.99
CA LEU A 173 0.21 12.79 19.26
C LEU A 173 -0.21 11.42 19.79
N VAL A 174 0.16 10.33 19.11
CA VAL A 174 -0.17 8.95 19.54
C VAL A 174 0.43 8.62 20.90
N LYS A 175 1.66 9.05 21.19
CA LYS A 175 2.26 8.90 22.53
C LYS A 175 1.41 9.57 23.62
N SER A 176 0.81 10.73 23.33
CA SER A 176 -0.04 11.43 24.30
C SER A 176 -1.30 10.67 24.69
N TYR A 177 -1.71 9.68 23.89
CA TYR A 177 -2.87 8.84 24.19
C TYR A 177 -2.60 7.85 25.33
N ASN A 178 -1.33 7.57 25.67
CA ASN A 178 -0.90 6.63 26.72
C ASN A 178 -1.52 5.24 26.57
N HIS A 179 -1.65 4.76 25.33
CA HIS A 179 -2.30 3.49 24.99
C HIS A 179 -1.32 2.42 24.52
N PHE A 180 -0.39 2.77 23.63
CA PHE A 180 0.53 1.81 22.99
C PHE A 180 1.84 1.61 23.76
N ASP A 181 2.28 0.36 23.86
CA ASP A 181 3.56 -0.02 24.48
C ASP A 181 4.76 0.48 23.67
N THR A 182 4.61 0.60 22.34
CA THR A 182 5.68 1.03 21.44
C THR A 182 5.16 2.02 20.38
N VAL A 183 5.72 3.23 20.39
CA VAL A 183 5.52 4.23 19.34
C VAL A 183 6.88 4.71 18.84
N ARG A 184 7.18 4.45 17.57
CA ARG A 184 8.44 4.80 16.90
C ARG A 184 8.21 5.89 15.87
N GLU A 185 9.13 6.83 15.81
CA GLU A 185 9.17 7.77 14.70
C GLU A 185 9.75 7.09 13.47
N VAL A 186 9.11 7.29 12.32
CA VAL A 186 9.60 6.81 11.03
C VAL A 186 10.81 7.64 10.58
N PRO A 187 11.97 7.00 10.29
CA PRO A 187 13.17 7.69 9.83
C PRO A 187 13.06 8.15 8.38
N ASN A 188 13.84 9.17 8.03
CA ASN A 188 13.95 9.65 6.65
C ASN A 188 14.70 8.64 5.77
N PHE A 189 14.20 8.40 4.58
CA PHE A 189 14.93 7.66 3.54
C PHE A 189 15.84 8.62 2.76
N SER A 190 17.14 8.39 2.82
CA SER A 190 18.13 9.24 2.16
C SER A 190 18.59 8.72 0.78
N GLY A 191 18.05 7.59 0.32
CA GLY A 191 18.47 6.95 -0.93
C GLY A 191 19.93 6.48 -0.94
N GLY A 192 20.48 6.28 -2.14
CA GLY A 192 21.86 5.83 -2.35
C GLY A 192 22.14 4.47 -1.71
N LYS A 193 23.32 4.29 -1.10
CA LYS A 193 23.65 3.04 -0.39
C LYS A 193 22.88 2.94 0.94
N TRP A 194 21.80 2.18 0.95
CA TRP A 194 20.97 1.98 2.13
C TRP A 194 21.07 0.54 2.64
N HIS A 195 20.68 0.35 3.90
CA HIS A 195 20.66 -0.96 4.56
C HIS A 195 19.36 -1.09 5.36
N TRP A 196 18.91 -2.33 5.56
CA TRP A 196 17.79 -2.62 6.46
C TRP A 196 18.04 -1.98 7.83
N PRO A 197 17.12 -1.15 8.34
CA PRO A 197 17.37 -0.39 9.53
C PRO A 197 17.38 -1.32 10.75
N ALA A 198 18.46 -1.28 11.52
CA ALA A 198 18.54 -1.99 12.81
C ALA A 198 17.67 -1.32 13.90
N VAL A 199 17.18 -0.10 13.66
CA VAL A 199 16.57 0.79 14.68
C VAL A 199 15.04 0.67 14.73
N LEU A 200 14.42 -0.04 13.78
CA LEU A 200 12.95 -0.17 13.71
C LEU A 200 12.38 -1.35 14.52
N ASP A 201 13.09 -1.81 15.55
CA ASP A 201 12.55 -2.82 16.47
C ASP A 201 11.18 -2.34 17.03
N PRO A 202 10.12 -3.19 16.98
CA PRO A 202 10.17 -4.65 16.78
C PRO A 202 9.87 -5.16 15.35
N LEU A 203 10.01 -4.36 14.29
CA LEU A 203 9.77 -4.83 12.92
C LEU A 203 10.69 -6.00 12.56
N PRO A 204 10.22 -6.96 11.75
CA PRO A 204 11.06 -8.05 11.30
C PRO A 204 12.15 -7.53 10.35
N LYS A 205 13.34 -8.15 10.40
CA LYS A 205 14.55 -7.74 9.64
C LYS A 205 14.43 -7.78 8.11
N TRP A 206 13.30 -8.23 7.58
CA TRP A 206 12.99 -8.28 6.16
C TRP A 206 12.01 -7.18 5.73
N LEU A 207 11.56 -6.33 6.65
CA LEU A 207 10.61 -5.26 6.43
C LEU A 207 11.13 -3.96 7.04
N SER A 208 10.89 -2.82 6.39
CA SER A 208 11.20 -1.50 6.92
C SER A 208 10.22 -0.45 6.46
N ILE A 209 10.07 0.59 7.29
CA ILE A 209 9.16 1.71 7.06
C ILE A 209 10.00 2.98 7.11
N TRP A 210 9.88 3.80 6.08
CA TRP A 210 10.60 5.07 5.94
C TRP A 210 9.67 6.19 5.53
N LYS A 211 10.11 7.43 5.74
CA LYS A 211 9.45 8.62 5.20
C LYS A 211 10.35 9.32 4.19
N VAL A 212 9.76 9.86 3.13
CA VAL A 212 10.43 10.75 2.18
C VAL A 212 9.78 12.11 2.32
N TYR A 213 10.57 13.10 2.72
CA TYR A 213 10.08 14.43 3.08
C TYR A 213 10.33 15.44 1.96
N SER A 214 9.38 16.34 1.77
CA SER A 214 9.56 17.54 0.96
C SER A 214 10.16 18.68 1.77
N GLN A 215 11.40 19.08 1.45
CA GLN A 215 12.08 20.18 2.14
C GLN A 215 11.36 21.53 1.99
N THR A 216 10.48 21.67 0.99
CA THR A 216 9.75 22.90 0.66
C THR A 216 8.37 22.97 1.30
N ASP A 217 7.92 21.92 1.99
CA ASP A 217 6.58 21.86 2.54
C ASP A 217 6.52 22.36 3.99
N ALA A 218 6.14 23.63 4.12
CA ALA A 218 6.03 24.33 5.40
C ALA A 218 4.95 23.76 6.34
N LEU A 219 3.97 23.01 5.82
CA LEU A 219 2.86 22.47 6.60
C LEU A 219 2.94 20.96 6.84
N TYR A 220 3.94 20.29 6.24
CA TYR A 220 4.20 18.85 6.37
C TYR A 220 3.08 17.95 5.81
N TYR A 221 2.28 18.44 4.85
CA TYR A 221 1.32 17.64 4.09
C TYR A 221 1.97 16.67 3.11
N HIS A 222 3.03 17.07 2.41
CA HIS A 222 3.61 16.36 1.27
C HIS A 222 4.73 15.41 1.70
N THR A 223 4.39 14.45 2.55
CA THR A 223 5.29 13.36 2.98
C THR A 223 4.85 12.03 2.39
N ALA A 224 5.80 11.28 1.82
CA ALA A 224 5.56 9.90 1.41
C ALA A 224 5.98 8.92 2.51
N ILE A 225 5.24 7.82 2.66
CA ILE A 225 5.68 6.65 3.41
C ILE A 225 6.14 5.56 2.43
N LEU A 226 7.34 5.05 2.65
CA LEU A 226 7.89 3.90 1.92
C LEU A 226 7.88 2.68 2.84
N ILE A 227 7.03 1.70 2.52
CA ILE A 227 7.04 0.37 3.15
C ILE A 227 7.83 -0.56 2.23
N SER A 228 9.04 -0.93 2.62
CA SER A 228 9.90 -1.83 1.84
C SER A 228 10.05 -3.19 2.50
N PHE A 229 10.06 -4.24 1.70
CA PHE A 229 10.15 -5.62 2.19
C PHE A 229 10.91 -6.51 1.21
N LYS A 230 11.56 -7.55 1.75
CA LYS A 230 12.12 -8.63 0.92
C LYS A 230 10.99 -9.46 0.37
N ALA A 231 11.05 -9.75 -0.91
CA ALA A 231 10.13 -10.64 -1.56
C ALA A 231 10.89 -11.73 -2.32
N ASP A 232 10.31 -12.92 -2.36
CA ASP A 232 10.89 -14.04 -3.08
C ASP A 232 10.78 -13.83 -4.59
N THR A 233 11.82 -14.18 -5.34
CA THR A 233 11.76 -14.27 -6.80
C THR A 233 11.39 -15.69 -7.21
N LEU A 234 10.55 -15.83 -8.24
CA LEU A 234 10.28 -17.13 -8.86
C LEU A 234 11.60 -17.70 -9.41
N LYS A 235 11.84 -18.99 -9.16
CA LYS A 235 13.06 -19.68 -9.61
C LYS A 235 12.82 -20.38 -10.93
N ASP A 236 13.74 -20.20 -11.87
CA ASP A 236 14.05 -21.21 -12.86
C ASP A 236 14.83 -22.36 -12.19
N GLY A 237 14.14 -23.45 -11.88
CA GLY A 237 14.63 -24.83 -11.78
C GLY A 237 15.77 -25.22 -10.82
N HIS A 238 16.88 -24.47 -10.70
CA HIS A 238 18.13 -25.01 -10.14
C HIS A 238 18.99 -24.04 -9.29
N SER A 239 18.56 -22.82 -9.01
CA SER A 239 19.34 -21.82 -8.23
C SER A 239 18.82 -21.64 -6.79
N ARG A 240 19.65 -21.11 -5.87
CA ARG A 240 19.21 -20.69 -4.51
C ARG A 240 18.11 -19.62 -4.61
N PRO A 241 17.21 -19.46 -3.60
CA PRO A 241 16.20 -18.40 -3.64
C PRO A 241 16.92 -17.06 -3.76
N SER A 242 16.64 -16.32 -4.83
CA SER A 242 17.00 -14.90 -4.89
C SER A 242 15.87 -14.12 -4.23
N HIS A 243 16.23 -13.02 -3.58
CA HIS A 243 15.25 -12.09 -3.01
C HIS A 243 15.44 -10.75 -3.69
N VAL A 244 14.33 -10.12 -4.05
CA VAL A 244 14.29 -8.72 -4.45
C VAL A 244 13.77 -7.88 -3.30
N THR A 245 14.08 -6.58 -3.31
CA THR A 245 13.44 -5.64 -2.39
C THR A 245 12.33 -4.94 -3.14
N ARG A 246 11.11 -5.02 -2.61
CA ARG A 246 9.94 -4.31 -3.15
C ARG A 246 9.54 -3.19 -2.20
N GLY A 247 8.93 -2.15 -2.76
CA GLY A 247 8.44 -0.99 -2.03
C GLY A 247 7.00 -0.67 -2.37
N ILE A 248 6.22 -0.28 -1.36
CA ILE A 248 4.93 0.39 -1.53
C ILE A 248 5.14 1.83 -1.08
N VAL A 249 4.82 2.78 -1.95
CA VAL A 249 4.94 4.21 -1.69
C VAL A 249 3.55 4.79 -1.51
N TYR A 250 3.29 5.38 -0.35
CA TYR A 250 2.00 5.94 0.03
C TYR A 250 2.11 7.45 0.22
N THR A 251 1.28 8.19 -0.52
CA THR A 251 1.33 9.66 -0.62
C THR A 251 -0.10 10.24 -0.62
N PRO A 252 -0.80 10.25 0.53
CA PRO A 252 -2.21 10.67 0.58
C PRO A 252 -2.45 12.12 0.14
N HIS A 253 -1.48 12.99 0.38
CA HIS A 253 -1.49 14.39 -0.03
C HIS A 253 -0.58 14.66 -1.24
N GLY A 254 0.08 13.63 -1.77
CA GLY A 254 1.11 13.75 -2.79
C GLY A 254 2.49 14.09 -2.23
N VAL A 255 3.49 14.06 -3.11
CA VAL A 255 4.88 14.42 -2.82
C VAL A 255 5.52 14.92 -4.11
N GLU A 256 6.42 15.90 -4.05
CA GLU A 256 7.11 16.36 -5.25
C GLU A 256 8.01 15.25 -5.80
N HIS A 257 7.97 15.07 -7.12
CA HIS A 257 8.62 13.94 -7.79
C HIS A 257 10.14 13.93 -7.59
N GLU A 258 10.77 15.09 -7.43
CA GLU A 258 12.19 15.23 -7.13
C GLU A 258 12.55 14.56 -5.80
N ASN A 259 11.66 14.62 -4.81
CA ASN A 259 11.91 14.04 -3.50
C ASN A 259 11.85 12.51 -3.53
N VAL A 260 11.03 11.90 -4.38
CA VAL A 260 10.93 10.43 -4.48
C VAL A 260 12.02 9.79 -5.35
N SER A 261 12.78 10.59 -6.11
CA SER A 261 13.91 10.09 -6.92
C SER A 261 14.94 9.31 -6.08
N VAL A 262 15.09 9.67 -4.80
CA VAL A 262 15.96 8.95 -3.86
C VAL A 262 15.58 7.48 -3.67
N ILE A 263 14.32 7.11 -3.90
CA ILE A 263 13.83 5.72 -3.90
C ILE A 263 14.29 5.01 -5.17
N ALA A 264 14.15 5.66 -6.33
CA ALA A 264 14.57 5.10 -7.62
C ALA A 264 16.09 4.86 -7.67
N ASP A 265 16.87 5.75 -7.05
CA ASP A 265 18.34 5.68 -6.99
C ASP A 265 18.87 4.78 -5.85
N ALA A 266 17.99 4.10 -5.12
CA ALA A 266 18.36 3.27 -3.99
C ALA A 266 19.24 2.06 -4.40
N LEU A 267 20.29 1.79 -3.63
CA LEU A 267 21.20 0.67 -3.77
C LEU A 267 21.31 -0.07 -2.42
N PRO A 268 20.87 -1.34 -2.30
CA PRO A 268 20.28 -2.18 -3.35
C PRO A 268 18.95 -1.64 -3.89
N ARG A 269 18.62 -1.97 -5.14
CA ARG A 269 17.41 -1.47 -5.82
C ARG A 269 16.15 -1.82 -5.03
N ILE A 270 15.25 -0.84 -4.91
CA ILE A 270 13.88 -1.03 -4.43
C ILE A 270 12.97 -1.00 -5.67
N GLU A 271 12.28 -2.11 -5.93
CA GLU A 271 11.28 -2.17 -6.99
C GLU A 271 9.96 -1.63 -6.46
N THR A 272 9.51 -0.48 -6.97
CA THR A 272 8.23 0.08 -6.57
C THR A 272 7.11 -0.83 -7.09
N LEU A 273 6.48 -1.58 -6.18
CA LEU A 273 5.38 -2.46 -6.52
C LEU A 273 4.09 -1.67 -6.70
N ALA A 274 3.80 -0.76 -5.75
CA ALA A 274 2.62 0.08 -5.81
C ALA A 274 2.92 1.51 -5.36
N LEU A 275 2.30 2.46 -6.04
CA LEU A 275 2.16 3.86 -5.66
C LEU A 275 0.70 4.10 -5.25
N LEU A 276 0.46 4.49 -4.01
CA LEU A 276 -0.86 4.88 -3.52
C LEU A 276 -0.91 6.41 -3.50
N HIS A 277 -1.55 7.00 -4.51
CA HIS A 277 -1.55 8.44 -4.74
C HIS A 277 -2.90 8.92 -5.28
N GLY A 278 -3.46 9.96 -4.67
CA GLY A 278 -4.75 10.55 -5.08
C GLY A 278 -4.72 11.32 -6.38
N LEU A 279 -5.86 11.42 -7.03
CA LEU A 279 -6.06 12.16 -8.27
C LEU A 279 -6.63 13.56 -8.03
N HIS A 280 -7.27 13.80 -6.89
CA HIS A 280 -7.89 15.06 -6.57
C HIS A 280 -6.85 16.09 -6.12
N ASP A 281 -6.70 17.15 -6.90
CA ASP A 281 -6.00 18.35 -6.48
C ASP A 281 -6.94 19.11 -5.52
N VAL A 282 -6.46 19.34 -4.29
CA VAL A 282 -7.23 20.03 -3.25
C VAL A 282 -6.37 21.15 -2.68
N SER A 283 -6.92 22.37 -2.65
CA SER A 283 -6.27 23.53 -2.05
C SER A 283 -7.23 24.34 -1.19
N ILE A 284 -6.69 25.06 -0.21
CA ILE A 284 -7.44 26.06 0.56
C ILE A 284 -7.04 27.43 0.03
N ALA A 285 -7.88 28.04 -0.80
CA ALA A 285 -7.71 29.40 -1.35
C ALA A 285 -6.25 29.91 -1.41
N ASN A 286 -5.89 30.89 -0.57
CA ASN A 286 -4.52 31.46 -0.49
C ASN A 286 -3.66 30.84 0.63
N ARG A 287 -4.10 29.76 1.26
CA ARG A 287 -3.46 29.16 2.44
C ARG A 287 -2.54 27.99 2.13
N GLY A 288 -2.75 27.29 1.03
CA GLY A 288 -1.84 26.22 0.60
C GLY A 288 -2.51 25.11 -0.18
N GLN A 289 -1.67 24.30 -0.80
CA GLN A 289 -2.01 23.04 -1.45
C GLN A 289 -2.12 21.95 -0.38
N LEU A 290 -3.24 21.22 -0.37
CA LEU A 290 -3.47 20.10 0.55
C LEU A 290 -3.17 18.76 -0.13
N ASN A 291 -3.65 18.56 -1.36
CA ASN A 291 -3.40 17.34 -2.14
C ASN A 291 -2.87 17.74 -3.52
N LEU A 292 -1.76 17.16 -3.98
CA LEU A 292 -1.12 17.52 -5.25
C LEU A 292 -1.83 16.98 -6.52
N GLY A 293 -2.71 15.99 -6.38
CA GLY A 293 -3.59 15.49 -7.44
C GLY A 293 -2.92 14.78 -8.63
N ALA A 294 -3.70 14.53 -9.67
CA ALA A 294 -3.36 13.63 -10.78
C ALA A 294 -2.10 14.02 -11.57
N HIS A 295 -1.88 15.32 -11.82
CA HIS A 295 -0.70 15.80 -12.55
C HIS A 295 0.59 15.56 -11.77
N ASN A 296 0.57 15.71 -10.45
CA ASN A 296 1.69 15.31 -9.62
C ASN A 296 1.85 13.79 -9.60
N GLY A 297 0.75 13.03 -9.48
CA GLY A 297 0.76 11.57 -9.59
C GLY A 297 1.43 11.06 -10.88
N LEU A 298 1.17 11.71 -12.03
CA LEU A 298 1.85 11.40 -13.30
C LEU A 298 3.38 11.62 -13.24
N LYS A 299 3.86 12.63 -12.51
CA LYS A 299 5.31 12.87 -12.35
C LYS A 299 5.93 11.86 -11.38
N VAL A 300 5.25 11.58 -10.27
CA VAL A 300 5.71 10.62 -9.24
C VAL A 300 5.77 9.21 -9.80
N GLN A 301 4.75 8.79 -10.55
CA GLN A 301 4.74 7.46 -11.18
C GLN A 301 5.88 7.32 -12.20
N ARG A 302 6.16 8.35 -13.02
CA ARG A 302 7.29 8.34 -13.96
C ARG A 302 8.64 8.22 -13.25
N ALA A 303 8.78 8.87 -12.09
CA ALA A 303 10.01 8.80 -11.30
C ALA A 303 10.22 7.43 -10.65
N LEU A 304 9.14 6.74 -10.25
CA LEU A 304 9.20 5.49 -9.49
C LEU A 304 9.01 4.22 -10.33
N CYS A 305 8.45 4.36 -11.53
CA CYS A 305 7.99 3.30 -12.42
C CYS A 305 7.24 2.18 -11.66
N PRO A 306 6.15 2.52 -10.93
CA PRO A 306 5.44 1.53 -10.13
C PRO A 306 4.71 0.54 -11.03
N ARG A 307 4.55 -0.71 -10.59
CA ARG A 307 3.69 -1.66 -11.31
C ARG A 307 2.21 -1.30 -11.18
N TYR A 308 1.80 -0.87 -10.00
CA TYR A 308 0.43 -0.43 -9.71
C TYR A 308 0.40 1.04 -9.29
N TRP A 309 -0.55 1.81 -9.81
CA TRP A 309 -0.94 3.09 -9.24
C TRP A 309 -2.36 2.97 -8.69
N VAL A 310 -2.50 2.97 -7.37
CA VAL A 310 -3.78 2.88 -6.68
C VAL A 310 -4.22 4.27 -6.21
N GLY A 311 -5.45 4.68 -6.56
CA GLY A 311 -6.04 5.92 -6.06
C GLY A 311 -6.25 5.89 -4.54
N THR A 312 -6.02 7.02 -3.85
CA THR A 312 -6.25 7.17 -2.40
C THR A 312 -6.58 8.61 -2.05
N HIS A 313 -7.25 8.84 -0.92
CA HIS A 313 -7.53 10.18 -0.36
C HIS A 313 -8.37 11.10 -1.26
N ASP A 314 -9.14 10.50 -2.16
CA ASP A 314 -9.98 11.22 -3.11
C ASP A 314 -11.42 11.38 -2.62
N GLU A 315 -11.78 10.88 -1.43
CA GLU A 315 -13.13 11.00 -0.92
C GLU A 315 -13.55 12.48 -0.84
N VAL A 316 -14.73 12.78 -1.39
CA VAL A 316 -15.38 14.06 -1.17
C VAL A 316 -16.17 13.94 0.12
N LYS A 317 -15.51 14.16 1.26
CA LYS A 317 -16.07 14.13 2.62
C LYS A 317 -17.23 15.11 2.78
N THR A 318 -18.17 14.81 3.69
CA THR A 318 -19.19 15.77 4.11
C THR A 318 -18.63 16.62 5.24
N GLY A 319 -18.77 17.95 5.16
CA GLY A 319 -18.12 18.86 6.10
C GLY A 319 -19.07 19.90 6.70
N ALA A 320 -18.84 20.23 7.96
CA ALA A 320 -19.41 21.38 8.65
C ALA A 320 -18.29 22.34 9.08
N GLY A 321 -18.57 23.64 9.10
CA GLY A 321 -17.62 24.68 9.50
C GLY A 321 -17.15 25.59 8.36
N LEU A 322 -16.23 26.51 8.67
CA LEU A 322 -15.85 27.60 7.75
C LEU A 322 -14.87 27.15 6.65
N VAL A 323 -14.08 26.09 6.89
CA VAL A 323 -13.04 25.64 5.94
C VAL A 323 -13.63 25.08 4.65
N SER A 324 -14.77 24.38 4.71
CA SER A 324 -15.41 23.79 3.53
C SER A 324 -15.78 24.81 2.45
N PHE A 325 -16.11 26.05 2.84
CA PHE A 325 -16.40 27.14 1.91
C PHE A 325 -15.18 27.61 1.10
N PHE A 326 -13.96 27.38 1.61
CA PHE A 326 -12.71 27.82 0.97
C PHE A 326 -11.95 26.70 0.26
N LEU A 327 -12.44 25.46 0.36
CA LEU A 327 -11.85 24.32 -0.34
C LEU A 327 -12.11 24.43 -1.84
N ARG A 328 -11.04 24.36 -2.62
CA ARG A 328 -11.08 24.21 -4.07
C ARG A 328 -10.61 22.81 -4.40
N ARG A 329 -11.36 22.11 -5.26
CA ARG A 329 -11.04 20.75 -5.69
C ARG A 329 -11.09 20.68 -7.21
N LYS A 330 -10.05 20.10 -7.81
CA LYS A 330 -10.03 19.68 -9.22
C LYS A 330 -9.90 18.16 -9.24
N ALA A 331 -11.01 17.49 -9.56
CA ALA A 331 -11.06 16.04 -9.74
C ALA A 331 -10.79 15.71 -11.20
N LEU A 332 -9.74 14.92 -11.45
CA LEU A 332 -9.38 14.44 -12.78
C LEU A 332 -9.31 12.91 -12.75
N THR A 333 -9.62 12.28 -13.88
CA THR A 333 -9.16 10.91 -14.12
C THR A 333 -7.71 10.91 -14.62
N VAL A 334 -7.04 9.75 -14.59
CA VAL A 334 -5.73 9.59 -15.24
C VAL A 334 -5.79 9.96 -16.73
N GLN A 335 -6.87 9.59 -17.41
CA GLN A 335 -7.07 9.92 -18.83
C GLN A 335 -7.20 11.42 -19.05
N ASP A 336 -7.95 12.13 -18.19
CA ASP A 336 -8.07 13.59 -18.28
C ASP A 336 -6.73 14.28 -18.06
N ALA A 337 -5.94 13.80 -17.09
CA ALA A 337 -4.62 14.36 -16.79
C ALA A 337 -3.64 14.16 -17.96
N LEU A 338 -3.58 12.95 -18.52
CA LEU A 338 -2.76 12.65 -19.71
C LEU A 338 -3.16 13.50 -20.91
N LYS A 339 -4.48 13.65 -21.16
CA LYS A 339 -5.00 14.48 -22.24
C LYS A 339 -4.63 15.96 -22.06
N GLN A 340 -4.75 16.49 -20.84
CA GLN A 340 -4.35 17.87 -20.54
C GLN A 340 -2.85 18.09 -20.75
N GLU A 341 -1.99 17.16 -20.30
CA GLU A 341 -0.54 17.27 -20.55
C GLU A 341 -0.20 17.25 -22.05
N GLN A 342 -0.97 16.49 -22.86
CA GLN A 342 -0.80 16.46 -24.31
C GLN A 342 -1.21 17.79 -24.97
N GLU A 343 -2.38 18.32 -24.62
CA GLU A 343 -2.89 19.60 -25.15
C GLU A 343 -1.98 20.79 -24.77
N GLU A 344 -1.44 20.80 -23.54
CA GLU A 344 -0.46 21.81 -23.10
C GLU A 344 0.84 21.76 -23.92
N LYS A 345 1.26 20.59 -24.38
CA LYS A 345 2.46 20.46 -25.22
C LYS A 345 2.19 20.84 -26.66
N GLU A 346 1.07 20.42 -27.23
CA GLU A 346 0.65 20.79 -28.59
C GLU A 346 0.47 22.31 -28.73
N SER A 347 -0.04 22.98 -27.69
CA SER A 347 -0.17 24.44 -27.66
C SER A 347 1.17 25.16 -27.47
N ASN A 348 2.16 24.53 -26.81
CA ASN A 348 3.50 25.10 -26.57
C ASN A 348 4.53 24.78 -27.68
N LEU A 349 4.31 23.76 -28.54
CA LEU A 349 5.29 23.29 -29.53
C LEU A 349 4.89 23.62 -30.99
N LYS A 350 5.62 24.57 -31.58
CA LYS A 350 5.84 24.69 -33.05
C LYS A 350 7.06 23.88 -33.53
N SER A 351 7.55 22.88 -32.79
CA SER A 351 8.76 22.14 -33.17
C SER A 351 8.74 20.68 -32.76
N SER A 352 9.31 19.87 -33.65
CA SER A 352 9.47 18.42 -33.62
C SER A 352 10.22 17.88 -32.41
N ASP A 353 9.54 17.09 -31.59
CA ASP A 353 10.06 15.80 -31.11
C ASP A 353 8.87 14.98 -30.59
N GLY A 354 8.47 13.99 -31.40
CA GLY A 354 7.28 13.17 -31.19
C GLY A 354 7.53 11.96 -30.31
N ALA A 355 7.96 12.16 -29.07
CA ALA A 355 7.88 11.11 -28.05
C ALA A 355 6.46 11.11 -27.45
N SER A 356 5.73 10.02 -27.63
CA SER A 356 4.36 9.84 -27.16
C SER A 356 4.36 9.48 -25.69
N TYR A 357 3.88 10.36 -24.80
CA TYR A 357 3.76 10.09 -23.36
C TYR A 357 2.82 8.92 -22.99
N LEU A 358 2.09 8.36 -23.97
CA LEU A 358 1.40 7.08 -23.78
C LEU A 358 2.40 5.93 -23.57
N GLU A 359 3.64 6.05 -24.07
CA GLU A 359 4.74 5.12 -23.80
C GLU A 359 5.23 5.23 -22.34
N ASP A 360 5.19 6.42 -21.73
CA ASP A 360 5.63 6.67 -20.33
C ASP A 360 4.64 6.20 -19.26
N PHE A 361 3.44 5.76 -19.66
CA PHE A 361 2.46 5.08 -18.80
C PHE A 361 2.38 3.58 -19.12
N GLU A 362 3.12 3.11 -20.13
CA GLU A 362 3.08 1.75 -20.60
C GLU A 362 3.64 0.80 -19.53
N GLY A 363 2.81 -0.14 -19.06
CA GLY A 363 3.18 -1.09 -18.01
C GLY A 363 2.77 -0.69 -16.59
N VAL A 364 2.15 0.47 -16.38
CA VAL A 364 1.56 0.85 -15.09
C VAL A 364 0.07 0.50 -15.05
N HIS A 365 -0.33 -0.29 -14.07
CA HIS A 365 -1.74 -0.65 -13.83
C HIS A 365 -2.38 0.35 -12.88
N PHE A 366 -3.18 1.28 -13.41
CA PHE A 366 -3.97 2.18 -12.57
C PHE A 366 -5.25 1.48 -12.06
N GLU A 367 -5.51 1.58 -10.77
CA GLU A 367 -6.63 0.96 -10.09
C GLU A 367 -7.30 1.92 -9.11
N GLN A 368 -8.62 2.09 -9.23
CA GLN A 368 -9.41 2.86 -8.28
C GLN A 368 -10.22 1.89 -7.41
N LEU A 369 -9.68 1.56 -6.23
CA LEU A 369 -10.34 0.65 -5.30
C LEU A 369 -11.46 1.37 -4.55
N GLY A 370 -12.67 0.80 -4.60
CA GLY A 370 -13.80 1.25 -3.82
C GLY A 370 -13.72 0.87 -2.35
N ASN A 371 -14.70 1.33 -1.59
CA ASN A 371 -14.82 1.06 -0.16
C ASN A 371 -15.06 -0.44 0.11
N GLY A 372 -14.05 -1.13 0.64
CA GLY A 372 -14.07 -2.57 0.87
C GLY A 372 -13.46 -3.42 -0.24
N ASP A 373 -12.97 -2.79 -1.31
CA ASP A 373 -12.33 -3.51 -2.41
C ASP A 373 -10.88 -3.88 -2.06
N SER A 374 -10.36 -4.88 -2.77
CA SER A 374 -9.03 -5.42 -2.55
C SER A 374 -8.34 -5.78 -3.85
N ILE A 375 -7.01 -5.70 -3.87
CA ILE A 375 -6.18 -6.11 -5.00
C ILE A 375 -5.03 -7.01 -4.53
N VAL A 376 -4.70 -7.99 -5.36
CA VAL A 376 -3.45 -8.76 -5.26
C VAL A 376 -2.38 -8.00 -6.03
N LEU A 377 -1.33 -7.56 -5.34
CA LEU A 377 -0.21 -6.86 -5.97
C LEU A 377 0.77 -7.88 -6.52
N GLU A 378 0.52 -8.36 -7.73
CA GLU A 378 1.35 -9.37 -8.35
C GLU A 378 2.77 -8.82 -8.58
N ALA A 379 3.78 -9.63 -8.31
CA ALA A 379 5.11 -9.42 -8.83
C ALA A 379 5.31 -10.23 -10.12
N GLY A 380 5.88 -9.58 -11.13
CA GLY A 380 5.97 -10.11 -12.49
C GLY A 380 7.02 -11.19 -12.64
#